data_AF-A0A2Z6PNJ1-F1
#
_entry.id   AF-A0A2Z6PNJ1-F1
#
_cell.length_a   1.000
_cell.length_b   1.000
_cell.length_c   1.000
_cell.angle_alpha   90.00
_cell.angle_beta   90.00
_cell.angle_gamma   90.00
#
_symmetry.space_group_name_H-M   'P 1'
#
loop_
_entity.id
_entity.type
_entity.pdbx_description
1 polymer ?
#
loop_
_entity_poly.entity_id
_entity_poly.type
_entity_poly.pdbx_seq_one_letter_code
_entity_poly.pdbx_strand_id
1 'polypeptide(L)'
;MDPKSTIVVPEDRHGLHAIDVLDPDLVIGSEAVYYFHDMIVQMQKWGYQEGKSLFGFGYDFRQSNRLQETMDRFAEKLELIYNAAGGKKINLISHSMGGLLVKCFMSLHSDIFEKYVKNWIAIAAPFQGK
;
A
#
# COMPACT_ATOMS: atom_id res chain seq x y z
N MET A 1 17.89 8.22 -18.87
CA MET A 1 18.06 6.97 -18.08
C MET A 1 18.75 5.96 -18.98
N ASP A 2 19.62 5.11 -18.43
CA ASP A 2 20.18 3.99 -19.18
C ASP A 2 19.02 3.09 -19.65
N PRO A 3 18.89 2.81 -20.96
CA PRO A 3 17.83 1.94 -21.48
C PRO A 3 17.83 0.52 -20.89
N LYS A 4 18.87 0.12 -20.16
CA LYS A 4 18.94 -1.17 -19.44
C LYS A 4 18.42 -1.11 -18.00
N SER A 5 18.13 0.08 -17.47
CA SER A 5 17.60 0.21 -16.11
C SER A 5 16.12 -0.12 -16.07
N THR A 6 15.72 -1.01 -15.17
CA THR A 6 14.32 -1.34 -14.89
C THR A 6 13.88 -0.68 -13.59
N ILE A 7 12.64 -0.23 -13.56
CA ILE A 7 11.99 0.27 -12.35
C ILE A 7 11.26 -0.91 -11.71
N VAL A 8 11.49 -1.12 -10.42
CA VAL A 8 10.83 -2.15 -9.63
C VAL A 8 10.29 -1.56 -8.35
N VAL A 9 9.16 -2.09 -7.89
CA VAL A 9 8.61 -1.83 -6.56
C VAL A 9 8.91 -3.07 -5.70
N PRO A 10 9.63 -2.94 -4.57
CA PRO A 10 9.93 -4.08 -3.72
C PRO A 10 8.67 -4.74 -3.17
N GLU A 11 8.62 -6.07 -3.17
CA GLU A 11 7.53 -6.87 -2.58
C GLU A 11 7.92 -7.56 -1.27
N ASP A 12 9.16 -7.33 -0.81
CA ASP A 12 9.69 -7.85 0.44
C ASP A 12 8.82 -7.48 1.63
N ARG A 13 8.85 -8.35 2.66
CA ARG A 13 7.99 -8.22 3.85
C ARG A 13 6.52 -8.04 3.47
N HIS A 14 6.08 -8.78 2.45
CA HIS A 14 4.71 -8.74 1.93
C HIS A 14 4.28 -7.34 1.47
N GLY A 15 5.21 -6.58 0.90
CA GLY A 15 5.03 -5.20 0.43
C GLY A 15 5.19 -4.14 1.52
N LEU A 16 5.46 -4.52 2.77
CA LEU A 16 5.72 -3.55 3.85
C LEU A 16 7.05 -2.84 3.63
N HIS A 17 8.06 -3.51 3.07
CA HIS A 17 9.37 -2.90 2.84
C HIS A 17 9.27 -1.64 1.98
N ALA A 18 8.45 -1.66 0.92
CA ALA A 18 8.27 -0.54 0.01
C ALA A 18 7.63 0.72 0.64
N ILE A 19 7.05 0.61 1.84
CA ILE A 19 6.37 1.73 2.51
C ILE A 19 6.98 2.06 3.88
N ASP A 20 7.88 1.23 4.40
CA ASP A 20 8.42 1.31 5.76
C ASP A 20 9.33 2.55 5.94
N VAL A 21 10.50 2.51 5.28
CA VAL A 21 11.56 3.53 5.33
C VAL A 21 11.98 3.87 3.90
N LEU A 22 12.00 5.15 3.54
CA LEU A 22 12.25 5.60 2.17
C LEU A 22 13.74 5.55 1.77
N ASP A 23 14.64 5.68 2.74
CA ASP A 23 16.08 5.52 2.56
C ASP A 23 16.62 4.57 3.65
N PRO A 24 16.68 3.26 3.38
CA PRO A 24 17.12 2.27 4.36
C PRO A 24 18.64 2.32 4.60
N ASP A 25 19.42 2.90 3.70
CA ASP A 25 20.88 2.99 3.82
C ASP A 25 21.34 4.19 4.67
N LEU A 26 20.42 5.14 4.92
CA LEU A 26 20.65 6.27 5.81
C LEU A 26 20.53 5.86 7.29
N VAL A 27 21.57 5.19 7.79
CA VAL A 27 21.65 4.68 9.18
C VAL A 27 21.62 5.80 10.23
N ILE A 28 22.12 7.00 9.90
CA ILE A 28 22.10 8.19 10.78
C ILE A 28 21.04 9.16 10.28
N GLY A 29 20.02 9.46 11.11
CA GLY A 29 18.89 10.32 10.72
C GLY A 29 17.69 9.56 10.12
N SER A 30 17.67 8.23 10.28
CA SER A 30 16.63 7.29 9.83
C SER A 30 15.19 7.75 10.10
N GLU A 31 14.93 8.42 11.23
CA GLU A 31 13.60 8.97 11.54
C GLU A 31 13.07 9.95 10.50
N ALA A 32 13.95 10.73 9.84
CA ALA A 32 13.55 11.70 8.82
C ALA A 32 13.04 11.05 7.53
N VAL A 33 13.34 9.76 7.34
CA VAL A 33 12.95 8.96 6.16
C VAL A 33 11.97 7.84 6.52
N TYR A 34 11.50 7.79 7.76
CA TYR A 34 10.37 6.95 8.17
C TYR A 34 9.10 7.43 7.49
N TYR A 35 8.40 6.49 6.88
CA TYR A 35 7.14 6.79 6.22
C TYR A 35 5.98 6.07 6.90
N PHE A 36 5.89 4.74 6.79
CA PHE A 36 4.93 3.94 7.56
C PHE A 36 5.55 3.26 8.79
N HIS A 37 6.85 3.41 9.01
CA HIS A 37 7.61 2.70 10.05
C HIS A 37 6.92 2.63 11.42
N ASP A 38 6.64 3.79 12.03
CA ASP A 38 6.05 3.84 13.36
C ASP A 38 4.67 3.18 13.42
N MET A 39 3.88 3.30 12.35
CA MET A 39 2.58 2.65 12.27
C MET A 39 2.73 1.13 12.15
N ILE A 40 3.67 0.63 11.35
CA ILE A 40 3.97 -0.80 11.22
C ILE A 40 4.40 -1.36 12.58
N VAL A 41 5.37 -0.72 13.25
CA VAL A 41 5.87 -1.10 14.58
C VAL A 41 4.72 -1.10 15.60
N GLN A 42 3.86 -0.09 15.58
CA GLN A 42 2.74 -0.01 16.51
C GLN A 42 1.68 -1.08 16.26
N MET A 43 1.37 -1.39 15.00
CA MET A 43 0.45 -2.49 14.66
C MET A 43 1.00 -3.85 15.10
N GLN A 44 2.30 -4.08 14.96
CA GLN A 44 2.95 -5.29 15.47
C GLN A 44 2.85 -5.40 17.00
N LYS A 45 3.04 -4.29 17.73
CA LYS A 45 2.82 -4.25 19.19
C LYS A 45 1.37 -4.56 19.57
N TRP A 46 0.40 -4.27 18.71
CA TRP A 46 -1.01 -4.67 18.88
C TRP A 46 -1.30 -6.11 18.45
N GLY A 47 -0.30 -6.88 18.01
CA GLY A 47 -0.43 -8.30 17.66
C GLY A 47 -0.69 -8.58 16.19
N TYR A 48 -0.62 -7.57 15.30
CA TYR A 48 -0.65 -7.81 13.87
C TYR A 48 0.65 -8.48 13.39
N GLN A 49 0.53 -9.42 12.44
CA GLN A 49 1.64 -10.24 11.95
C GLN A 49 1.83 -10.01 10.45
N GLU A 50 3.07 -9.71 10.04
CA GLU A 50 3.43 -9.58 8.62
C GLU A 50 3.06 -10.86 7.87
N GLY A 51 2.45 -10.71 6.69
CA GLY A 51 2.08 -11.84 5.83
C GLY A 51 0.86 -12.64 6.30
N LYS A 52 0.25 -12.29 7.44
CA LYS A 52 -0.98 -12.94 7.95
C LYS A 52 -2.10 -11.95 8.18
N SER A 53 -1.81 -10.84 8.84
CA SER A 53 -2.79 -9.80 9.16
C SER A 53 -2.28 -8.38 8.89
N LEU A 54 -1.00 -8.23 8.54
CA LEU A 54 -0.36 -6.97 8.16
C LEU A 54 0.36 -7.12 6.83
N PHE A 55 0.05 -6.23 5.89
CA PHE A 55 0.55 -6.26 4.52
C PHE A 55 0.76 -4.82 4.04
N GLY A 56 1.70 -4.64 3.11
CA GLY A 56 1.92 -3.35 2.46
C GLY A 56 1.63 -3.43 0.97
N PHE A 57 1.43 -2.27 0.36
CA PHE A 57 1.28 -2.12 -1.08
C PHE A 57 2.01 -0.86 -1.54
N GLY A 58 3.19 -1.04 -2.13
CA GLY A 58 3.89 0.00 -2.85
C GLY A 58 3.44 0.05 -4.31
N TYR A 59 3.66 1.18 -4.97
CA TYR A 59 3.43 1.34 -6.41
C TYR A 59 4.35 2.43 -6.98
N ASP A 60 4.52 2.49 -8.30
CA ASP A 60 5.25 3.57 -8.95
C ASP A 60 4.43 4.86 -8.93
N PHE A 61 4.67 5.68 -7.91
CA PHE A 61 3.95 6.92 -7.68
C PHE A 61 4.17 7.99 -8.75
N ARG A 62 5.09 7.79 -9.71
CA ARG A 62 5.28 8.71 -10.85
C ARG A 62 4.25 8.47 -11.96
N GLN A 63 3.59 7.32 -11.95
CA GLN A 63 2.61 6.92 -12.94
C GLN A 63 1.20 7.38 -12.56
N SER A 64 0.28 7.31 -13.53
CA SER A 64 -1.13 7.63 -13.29
C SER A 64 -1.74 6.71 -12.24
N ASN A 65 -2.49 7.27 -11.30
CA ASN A 65 -3.31 6.52 -10.33
C ASN A 65 -4.43 5.69 -10.99
N ARG A 66 -4.60 5.77 -12.32
CA ARG A 66 -5.55 4.97 -13.12
C ARG A 66 -4.85 3.97 -14.04
N LEU A 67 -3.53 3.81 -13.92
CA LEU A 67 -2.80 2.87 -14.75
C LEU A 67 -3.33 1.45 -14.50
N GLN A 68 -3.77 0.77 -15.56
CA GLN A 68 -4.39 -0.54 -15.49
C GLN A 68 -3.52 -1.55 -14.73
N GLU A 69 -2.22 -1.60 -15.03
CA GLU A 69 -1.28 -2.50 -14.37
C GLU A 69 -1.24 -2.31 -12.84
N THR A 70 -1.32 -1.06 -12.35
CA THR A 70 -1.37 -0.80 -10.90
C THR A 70 -2.72 -1.20 -10.30
N MET A 71 -3.82 -0.98 -11.03
CA MET A 71 -5.17 -1.41 -10.58
C MET A 71 -5.25 -2.94 -10.48
N ASP A 72 -4.75 -3.66 -11.49
CA ASP A 72 -4.75 -5.13 -11.52
C ASP A 72 -3.92 -5.70 -10.38
N ARG A 73 -2.69 -5.20 -10.19
CA ARG A 73 -1.84 -5.58 -9.04
C ARG A 73 -2.50 -5.29 -7.70
N PHE A 74 -3.24 -4.18 -7.58
CA PHE A 74 -3.96 -3.86 -6.36
C PHE A 74 -5.13 -4.81 -6.11
N ALA A 75 -5.88 -5.19 -7.15
CA ALA A 75 -6.93 -6.20 -7.06
C ALA A 75 -6.39 -7.57 -6.62
N GLU A 76 -5.30 -8.02 -7.25
CA GLU A 76 -4.61 -9.28 -6.89
C GLU A 76 -4.12 -9.25 -5.44
N LYS A 77 -3.58 -8.12 -4.99
CA LYS A 77 -3.13 -7.96 -3.61
C LYS A 77 -4.29 -8.05 -2.62
N LEU A 78 -5.44 -7.42 -2.90
CA LEU A 78 -6.63 -7.50 -2.05
C LEU A 78 -7.14 -8.95 -1.94
N GLU A 79 -7.18 -9.70 -3.03
CA GLU A 79 -7.57 -11.10 -3.02
C GLU A 79 -6.59 -11.96 -2.21
N LEU A 80 -5.29 -11.78 -2.40
CA LEU A 80 -4.25 -12.48 -1.65
C LEU A 80 -4.41 -12.26 -0.15
N ILE A 81 -4.58 -11.00 0.27
CA ILE A 81 -4.74 -10.64 1.68
C ILE A 81 -6.02 -11.25 2.25
N TYR A 82 -7.14 -11.16 1.52
CA TYR A 82 -8.42 -11.71 1.94
C TYR A 82 -8.32 -13.22 2.22
N ASN A 83 -7.65 -13.96 1.32
CA ASN A 83 -7.42 -15.39 1.46
C ASN A 83 -6.48 -15.71 2.63
N ALA A 84 -5.36 -14.99 2.75
CA ALA A 84 -4.41 -15.15 3.86
C ALA A 84 -5.04 -14.85 5.24
N ALA A 85 -6.01 -13.93 5.29
CA ALA A 85 -6.76 -13.58 6.48
C ALA A 85 -7.94 -14.54 6.79
N GLY A 86 -8.08 -15.64 6.04
CA GLY A 86 -9.14 -16.63 6.24
C GLY A 86 -10.53 -16.13 5.81
N GLY A 87 -10.60 -15.35 4.73
CA GLY A 87 -11.84 -14.81 4.19
C GLY A 87 -12.40 -13.61 4.96
N LYS A 88 -11.57 -12.93 5.75
CA LYS A 88 -11.97 -11.72 6.47
C LYS A 88 -11.73 -10.49 5.59
N LYS A 89 -12.76 -9.65 5.46
CA LYS A 89 -12.63 -8.36 4.75
C LYS A 89 -11.57 -7.46 5.40
N ILE A 90 -10.94 -6.65 4.57
CA ILE A 90 -9.71 -5.91 4.85
C ILE A 90 -10.03 -4.51 5.40
N ASN A 91 -9.27 -4.06 6.40
CA ASN A 91 -9.21 -2.65 6.76
C ASN A 91 -8.06 -2.01 5.97
N LEU A 92 -8.39 -1.16 5.01
CA LEU A 92 -7.42 -0.52 4.12
C LEU A 92 -7.06 0.87 4.67
N ILE A 93 -5.76 1.12 4.87
CA ILE A 93 -5.25 2.43 5.26
C ILE A 93 -4.45 2.98 4.07
N SER A 94 -4.72 4.22 3.69
CA SER A 94 -3.93 4.92 2.68
C SER A 94 -3.54 6.32 3.15
N HIS A 95 -2.44 6.84 2.61
CA HIS A 95 -1.94 8.16 2.95
C HIS A 95 -1.75 9.01 1.69
N SER A 96 -2.11 10.29 1.77
CA SER A 96 -1.86 11.30 0.73
C SER A 96 -2.33 10.81 -0.65
N MET A 97 -1.44 10.75 -1.64
CA MET A 97 -1.76 10.29 -3.00
C MET A 97 -2.26 8.85 -3.06
N GLY A 98 -1.88 7.98 -2.12
CA GLY A 98 -2.46 6.64 -2.01
C GLY A 98 -3.98 6.67 -1.82
N GLY A 99 -4.53 7.74 -1.23
CA GLY A 99 -5.98 7.95 -1.16
C GLY A 99 -6.62 8.19 -2.53
N LEU A 100 -5.91 8.83 -3.46
CA LEU A 100 -6.37 9.01 -4.83
C LEU A 100 -6.32 7.71 -5.63
N LEU A 101 -5.29 6.88 -5.41
CA LEU A 101 -5.20 5.53 -5.98
C LEU A 101 -6.42 4.70 -5.58
N VAL A 102 -6.72 4.63 -4.27
CA VAL A 102 -7.87 3.88 -3.76
C VAL A 102 -9.20 4.45 -4.26
N LYS A 103 -9.35 5.78 -4.34
CA LYS A 103 -10.54 6.42 -4.93
C LYS A 103 -10.73 6.03 -6.41
N CYS A 104 -9.65 6.01 -7.20
CA CYS A 104 -9.69 5.58 -8.59
C CYS A 104 -10.09 4.11 -8.69
N PHE A 105 -9.46 3.25 -7.89
CA PHE A 105 -9.77 1.83 -7.85
C PHE A 105 -11.24 1.56 -7.48
N MET A 106 -11.75 2.19 -6.43
CA MET A 106 -13.16 2.07 -6.01
C MET A 106 -14.13 2.52 -7.11
N SER A 107 -13.77 3.51 -7.92
CA SER A 107 -14.62 4.02 -9.00
C SER A 107 -14.61 3.13 -10.24
N LEU A 108 -13.51 2.41 -10.49
CA LEU A 108 -13.31 1.57 -11.67
C LEU A 108 -13.62 0.08 -11.41
N HIS A 109 -13.46 -0.37 -10.17
CA HIS A 109 -13.55 -1.77 -9.71
C HIS A 109 -14.35 -1.86 -8.40
N SER A 110 -15.53 -1.24 -8.38
CA SER A 110 -16.37 -1.13 -7.18
C SER A 110 -16.78 -2.50 -6.61
N ASP A 111 -17.04 -3.47 -7.48
CA ASP A 111 -17.38 -4.85 -7.12
C ASP A 111 -16.25 -5.54 -6.35
N ILE A 112 -15.00 -5.40 -6.81
CA ILE A 112 -13.81 -5.95 -6.15
C ILE A 112 -13.59 -5.24 -4.81
N PHE A 113 -13.70 -3.91 -4.80
CA PHE A 113 -13.54 -3.12 -3.58
C PHE A 113 -14.57 -3.53 -2.52
N GLU A 114 -15.85 -3.60 -2.87
CA GLU A 114 -16.92 -4.02 -1.96
C GLU A 114 -16.78 -5.47 -1.50
N LYS A 115 -16.27 -6.35 -2.37
CA LYS A 115 -16.01 -7.76 -2.02
C LYS A 115 -14.96 -7.88 -0.92
N TYR A 116 -13.81 -7.21 -1.07
CA TYR A 116 -12.65 -7.44 -0.22
C TYR A 116 -12.45 -6.42 0.91
N VAL A 117 -12.90 -5.18 0.76
CA VAL A 117 -12.63 -4.10 1.72
C VAL A 117 -13.82 -3.93 2.68
N LYS A 118 -13.54 -3.89 3.99
CA LYS A 118 -14.51 -3.62 5.06
C LYS A 118 -14.59 -2.13 5.35
N ASN A 119 -13.43 -1.53 5.61
CA ASN A 119 -13.28 -0.13 5.98
C ASN A 119 -12.11 0.45 5.19
N TRP A 120 -12.24 1.70 4.76
CA TRP A 120 -11.15 2.46 4.19
C TRP A 120 -10.89 3.71 5.03
N ILE A 121 -9.67 3.84 5.54
CA ILE A 121 -9.18 4.96 6.32
C ILE A 121 -8.22 5.75 5.43
N ALA A 122 -8.65 6.91 4.96
CA ALA A 122 -7.85 7.80 4.12
C ALA A 122 -7.22 8.91 4.97
N ILE A 123 -5.90 8.89 5.10
CA ILE A 123 -5.15 9.87 5.89
C ILE A 123 -4.62 10.96 4.94
N ALA A 124 -5.03 12.21 5.17
CA ALA A 124 -4.56 13.38 4.42
C ALA A 124 -4.70 13.25 2.88
N ALA A 125 -5.71 12.53 2.39
CA ALA A 125 -5.94 12.31 0.97
C ALA A 125 -6.42 13.60 0.27
N PRO A 126 -5.73 14.10 -0.77
CA PRO A 126 -6.11 15.34 -1.46
C PRO A 126 -7.20 15.07 -2.51
N PHE A 127 -8.42 14.73 -2.08
CA PHE A 127 -9.49 14.25 -2.97
C PHE A 127 -9.90 15.21 -4.10
N GLN A 128 -9.57 16.50 -3.96
CA GLN A 128 -9.83 17.57 -4.93
C GLN A 128 -8.53 18.20 -5.50
N GLY A 129 -7.38 17.58 -5.25
CA GLY A 129 -6.07 18.19 -5.51
C GLY A 129 -5.57 19.04 -4.33
N LYS A 130 -4.44 19.70 -4.56
CA LYS A 130 -3.89 20.74 -3.68
C LYS A 130 -3.59 21.98 -4.52
#